data_AF-A0ABD1MNP9-F1
#
_entry.id   AF-A0ABD1MNP9-F1
#
_cell.length_a   1.000
_cell.length_b   1.000
_cell.length_c   1.000
_cell.angle_alpha   90.00
_cell.angle_beta   90.00
_cell.angle_gamma   90.00
#
_symmetry.space_group_name_H-M   'P 1'
#
loop_
_entity.id
_entity.type
_entity.pdbx_description
1 polymer ?
#
loop_
_entity_poly.entity_id
_entity_poly.type
_entity_poly.pdbx_seq_one_letter_code
_entity_poly.pdbx_strand_id
1 'polypeptide(L)'
;MNAALHINPYYGTTSLDGLVAHYNSVLSIGPVIIYNIPTRTNQDIPPSVVRILAQSPNLVGVKECVGNDRIREYTSEGIVVWTGVDKLSHDARWGCGAVGVQSVAANLVPGLMRELMFEGKNGALNSKVIPLFDWLFQEPVPIALNTALAQLGVIKPVFRLPHVPLPVHQRIEFVNLVENMGREHFVGENDVQVLDDDDFIVVGRY
;
A
#
# COMPACT_ATOMS: atom_id res chain seq x y z
N MET A 1 -7.16 -4.32 18.96
CA MET A 1 -7.03 -3.54 17.71
C MET A 1 -7.87 -2.27 17.83
N ASN A 2 -7.46 -1.15 17.23
CA ASN A 2 -8.21 0.12 17.29
C ASN A 2 -9.24 0.28 16.16
N ALA A 3 -8.99 -0.35 15.01
CA ALA A 3 -9.86 -0.36 13.84
C ALA A 3 -9.65 -1.65 13.04
N ALA A 4 -10.53 -1.93 12.09
CA ALA A 4 -10.42 -3.03 11.15
C ALA A 4 -10.33 -2.52 9.69
N LEU A 5 -9.47 -3.14 8.89
CA LEU A 5 -9.42 -2.92 7.44
C LEU A 5 -10.23 -4.03 6.76
N HIS A 6 -11.33 -3.67 6.11
CA HIS A 6 -12.23 -4.65 5.47
C HIS A 6 -12.24 -4.48 3.96
N ILE A 7 -11.73 -5.49 3.27
CA ILE A 7 -11.81 -5.62 1.81
C ILE A 7 -13.18 -6.20 1.41
N ASN A 8 -13.61 -5.96 0.17
CA ASN A 8 -14.79 -6.65 -0.36
C ASN A 8 -14.50 -8.13 -0.64
N PRO A 9 -15.53 -9.00 -0.68
CA PRO A 9 -15.36 -10.42 -1.03
C PRO A 9 -14.60 -10.59 -2.35
N TYR A 10 -13.39 -11.15 -2.26
CA TYR A 10 -12.50 -11.39 -3.38
C TYR A 10 -12.66 -12.81 -3.90
N TYR A 11 -12.36 -13.01 -5.19
CA TYR A 11 -12.59 -14.26 -5.95
C TYR A 11 -14.07 -14.63 -6.08
N GLY A 12 -14.76 -14.92 -4.98
CA GLY A 12 -16.21 -15.10 -4.92
C GLY A 12 -16.93 -13.77 -4.74
N THR A 13 -17.04 -12.97 -5.80
CA THR A 13 -17.70 -11.67 -5.77
C THR A 13 -19.21 -11.80 -5.52
N THR A 14 -19.86 -10.71 -5.10
CA THR A 14 -21.29 -10.70 -4.74
C THR A 14 -22.04 -9.52 -5.37
N SER A 15 -23.38 -9.51 -5.30
CA SER A 15 -24.21 -8.36 -5.70
C SER A 15 -23.94 -7.12 -4.82
N LEU A 16 -24.39 -5.94 -5.26
CA LEU A 16 -24.26 -4.70 -4.47
C LEU A 16 -24.99 -4.80 -3.12
N ASP A 17 -26.16 -5.43 -3.08
CA ASP A 17 -26.89 -5.70 -1.83
C ASP A 17 -26.08 -6.62 -0.92
N GLY A 18 -25.41 -7.62 -1.50
CA GLY A 18 -24.51 -8.49 -0.76
C GLY A 18 -23.29 -7.75 -0.19
N LEU A 19 -22.74 -6.77 -0.91
CA LEU A 19 -21.67 -5.91 -0.39
C LEU A 19 -22.15 -5.11 0.82
N VAL A 20 -23.32 -4.46 0.70
CA VAL A 20 -23.90 -3.67 1.80
C VAL A 20 -24.18 -4.55 3.01
N ALA A 21 -24.79 -5.73 2.82
CA ALA A 21 -25.04 -6.68 3.89
C ALA A 21 -23.74 -7.17 4.57
N HIS A 22 -22.70 -7.48 3.77
CA HIS A 22 -21.40 -7.88 4.27
C HIS A 22 -20.78 -6.79 5.16
N TYR A 23 -20.71 -5.55 4.68
CA TYR A 23 -20.10 -4.45 5.45
C TYR A 23 -20.91 -4.05 6.68
N ASN A 24 -22.25 -4.03 6.60
CA ASN A 24 -23.09 -3.72 7.76
C ASN A 24 -22.87 -4.72 8.91
N SER A 25 -22.59 -5.99 8.60
CA SER A 25 -22.30 -7.00 9.63
C SER A 25 -21.08 -6.65 10.48
N VAL A 26 -20.02 -6.10 9.87
CA VAL A 26 -18.75 -5.76 10.55
C VAL A 26 -18.70 -4.33 11.06
N LEU A 27 -19.37 -3.38 10.39
CA LEU A 27 -19.52 -2.00 10.85
C LEU A 27 -20.27 -1.91 12.18
N SER A 28 -21.10 -2.91 12.52
CA SER A 28 -21.77 -2.97 13.83
C SER A 28 -20.82 -3.23 15.00
N ILE A 29 -19.61 -3.73 14.73
CA ILE A 29 -18.65 -4.17 15.76
C ILE A 29 -17.75 -3.02 16.22
N GLY A 30 -17.32 -2.14 15.33
CA GLY A 30 -16.41 -1.04 15.66
C GLY A 30 -15.86 -0.31 14.44
N PRO A 31 -14.81 0.52 14.61
CA PRO A 31 -14.27 1.36 13.53
C PRO A 31 -13.73 0.56 12.35
N VAL A 32 -14.22 0.86 11.14
CA VAL A 32 -13.86 0.16 9.90
C VAL A 32 -13.31 1.14 8.86
N ILE A 33 -12.22 0.76 8.23
CA ILE A 33 -11.75 1.32 6.96
C ILE A 33 -12.10 0.33 5.85
N ILE A 34 -12.89 0.76 4.87
CA ILE A 34 -13.19 -0.07 3.70
C ILE A 34 -11.99 -0.08 2.78
N TYR A 35 -11.62 -1.23 2.22
CA TYR A 35 -10.53 -1.36 1.26
C TYR A 35 -11.07 -1.70 -0.14
N ASN A 36 -10.95 -0.74 -1.06
CA ASN A 36 -11.25 -0.93 -2.47
C ASN A 36 -9.97 -1.14 -3.29
N ILE A 37 -9.81 -2.32 -3.90
CA ILE A 37 -8.69 -2.65 -4.81
C ILE A 37 -9.14 -3.66 -5.89
N PRO A 38 -9.90 -3.22 -6.91
CA PRO A 38 -10.51 -4.11 -7.90
C PRO A 38 -9.51 -5.00 -8.64
N THR A 39 -8.27 -4.52 -8.83
CA THR A 39 -7.19 -5.29 -9.47
C THR A 39 -6.79 -6.56 -8.71
N ARG A 40 -7.16 -6.68 -7.42
CA ARG A 40 -6.94 -7.88 -6.60
C ARG A 40 -8.21 -8.62 -6.22
N THR A 41 -9.35 -7.94 -6.21
CA THR A 41 -10.64 -8.53 -5.77
C THR A 41 -11.52 -8.97 -6.94
N ASN A 42 -11.23 -8.50 -8.16
CA ASN A 42 -12.08 -8.61 -9.35
C ASN A 42 -13.43 -7.90 -9.23
N GLN A 43 -13.57 -6.95 -8.29
CA GLN A 43 -14.79 -6.16 -8.13
C GLN A 43 -14.47 -4.79 -7.53
N ASP A 44 -14.82 -3.73 -8.27
CA ASP A 44 -14.81 -2.36 -7.76
C ASP A 44 -15.99 -2.16 -6.80
N ILE A 45 -15.74 -1.50 -5.67
CA ILE A 45 -16.80 -1.06 -4.77
C ILE A 45 -17.32 0.28 -5.29
N PRO A 46 -18.53 0.33 -5.84
CA PRO A 46 -19.01 1.56 -6.46
C PRO A 46 -19.25 2.65 -5.39
N PRO A 47 -19.10 3.94 -5.75
CA PRO A 47 -19.36 5.04 -4.83
C PRO A 47 -20.75 5.00 -4.18
N SER A 48 -21.78 4.52 -4.90
CA SER A 48 -23.12 4.35 -4.35
C SER A 48 -23.16 3.43 -3.12
N VAL A 49 -22.38 2.35 -3.10
CA VAL A 49 -22.28 1.45 -1.93
C VAL A 49 -21.56 2.14 -0.79
N VAL A 50 -20.44 2.81 -1.06
CA VAL A 50 -19.69 3.54 -0.03
C VAL A 50 -20.55 4.64 0.61
N ARG A 51 -21.34 5.38 -0.18
CA ARG A 51 -22.26 6.41 0.32
C ARG A 51 -23.33 5.85 1.26
N ILE A 52 -23.86 4.65 0.98
CA ILE A 52 -24.78 3.96 1.89
C ILE A 52 -24.08 3.63 3.21
N LEU A 53 -22.88 3.06 3.12
CA LEU A 53 -22.11 2.63 4.30
C LEU A 53 -21.58 3.79 5.14
N ALA A 54 -21.36 4.96 4.53
CA ALA A 54 -20.93 6.18 5.20
C ALA A 54 -21.96 6.77 6.17
N GLN A 55 -23.20 6.28 6.15
CA GLN A 55 -24.20 6.60 7.16
C GLN A 55 -23.88 5.94 8.53
N SER A 56 -23.02 4.93 8.55
CA SER A 56 -22.57 4.31 9.80
C SER A 56 -21.55 5.20 10.53
N PRO A 57 -21.73 5.51 11.83
CA PRO A 57 -20.75 6.27 12.61
C PRO A 57 -19.42 5.53 12.79
N ASN A 58 -19.40 4.22 12.52
CA ASN A 58 -18.22 3.39 12.61
C ASN A 58 -17.41 3.34 11.30
N LEU A 59 -17.92 3.91 10.20
CA LEU A 59 -17.09 4.04 9.00
C LEU A 59 -16.05 5.13 9.22
N VAL A 60 -14.80 4.72 9.38
CA VAL A 60 -13.65 5.63 9.50
C VAL A 60 -13.31 6.25 8.16
N GLY A 61 -13.47 5.50 7.06
CA GLY A 61 -13.18 5.97 5.71
C GLY A 61 -12.85 4.84 4.74
N VAL A 62 -12.17 5.18 3.65
CA VAL A 62 -11.80 4.25 2.58
C VAL A 62 -10.29 4.26 2.35
N LYS A 63 -9.68 3.08 2.21
CA LYS A 63 -8.41 2.88 1.52
C LYS A 63 -8.71 2.63 0.04
N GLU A 64 -8.40 3.61 -0.81
CA GLU A 64 -8.75 3.60 -2.23
C GLU A 64 -7.53 3.35 -3.12
N CYS A 65 -7.67 2.44 -4.09
CA CYS A 65 -6.64 2.05 -5.04
C CYS A 65 -7.03 2.21 -6.52
N VAL A 66 -8.24 2.69 -6.84
CA VAL A 66 -8.70 2.95 -8.22
C VAL A 66 -7.98 4.14 -8.84
N GLY A 67 -7.82 5.24 -8.08
CA GLY A 67 -7.09 6.41 -8.56
C GLY A 67 -7.58 7.73 -7.96
N ASN A 68 -6.88 8.80 -8.31
CA ASN A 68 -7.07 10.13 -7.71
C ASN A 68 -8.44 10.76 -8.02
N ASP A 69 -9.06 10.44 -9.14
CA ASP A 69 -10.41 10.94 -9.46
C ASP A 69 -11.47 10.34 -8.52
N ARG A 70 -11.37 9.03 -8.23
CA ARG A 70 -12.23 8.35 -7.25
C ARG A 70 -12.02 8.91 -5.84
N ILE A 71 -10.76 9.18 -5.48
CA ILE A 71 -10.43 9.84 -4.21
C ILE A 71 -11.09 11.22 -4.13
N ARG A 72 -10.97 12.04 -5.19
CA ARG A 72 -11.57 13.39 -5.24
C ARG A 72 -13.09 13.34 -5.13
N GLU A 73 -13.75 12.37 -5.76
CA GLU A 73 -15.21 12.15 -5.63
C GLU A 73 -15.60 11.97 -4.17
N TYR A 74 -14.97 11.02 -3.47
CA TYR A 74 -15.25 10.75 -2.06
C TYR A 74 -14.94 11.93 -1.13
N THR A 75 -13.78 12.55 -1.28
CA THR A 75 -13.37 13.64 -0.39
C THR A 75 -14.21 14.90 -0.60
N SER A 76 -14.72 15.15 -1.81
CA SER A 76 -15.67 16.23 -2.08
C SER A 76 -17.02 16.05 -1.39
N GLU A 77 -17.36 14.80 -1.04
CA GLU A 77 -18.56 14.43 -0.27
C GLU A 77 -18.27 14.31 1.24
N GLY A 78 -17.06 14.64 1.69
CA GLY A 78 -16.65 14.57 3.09
C GLY A 78 -16.26 13.17 3.58
N ILE A 79 -16.14 12.18 2.69
CA ILE A 79 -15.66 10.84 3.04
C ILE A 79 -14.14 10.89 3.22
N VAL A 80 -13.66 10.40 4.35
CA VAL A 80 -12.22 10.30 4.64
C VAL A 80 -11.60 9.22 3.77
N VAL A 81 -10.49 9.55 3.09
CA VAL A 81 -9.80 8.63 2.19
C VAL A 81 -8.30 8.61 2.46
N TRP A 82 -7.74 7.41 2.57
CA TRP A 82 -6.32 7.15 2.38
C TRP A 82 -6.13 6.56 0.99
N THR A 83 -5.13 7.04 0.24
CA THR A 83 -4.70 6.28 -0.95
C THR A 83 -3.99 5.00 -0.51
N GLY A 84 -4.24 3.91 -1.21
CA GLY A 84 -3.46 2.67 -1.10
C GLY A 84 -2.39 2.53 -2.18
N VAL A 85 -2.10 3.58 -2.94
CA VAL A 85 -1.14 3.58 -4.05
C VAL A 85 -0.05 4.63 -3.80
N ASP A 86 1.15 4.17 -3.47
CA ASP A 86 2.29 5.04 -3.08
C ASP A 86 2.62 6.08 -4.16
N LYS A 87 2.66 5.68 -5.44
CA LYS A 87 2.93 6.57 -6.58
C LYS A 87 1.92 7.71 -6.76
N LEU A 88 0.70 7.53 -6.28
CA LEU A 88 -0.34 8.55 -6.35
C LEU A 88 -0.44 9.39 -5.06
N SER A 89 0.30 9.01 -4.01
CA SER A 89 0.02 9.48 -2.66
C SER A 89 0.21 10.97 -2.46
N HIS A 90 1.28 11.54 -3.03
CA HIS A 90 1.54 12.98 -2.98
C HIS A 90 0.38 13.79 -3.58
N ASP A 91 -0.05 13.46 -4.80
CA ASP A 91 -1.11 14.19 -5.48
C ASP A 91 -2.49 13.90 -4.89
N ALA A 92 -2.72 12.70 -4.35
CA ALA A 92 -3.91 12.39 -3.58
C ALA A 92 -4.02 13.30 -2.35
N ARG A 93 -2.93 13.44 -1.59
CA ARG A 93 -2.87 14.24 -0.36
C ARG A 93 -3.03 15.73 -0.61
N TRP A 94 -2.31 16.27 -1.60
CA TRP A 94 -2.20 17.71 -1.83
C TRP A 94 -3.10 18.25 -2.95
N GLY A 95 -3.68 17.38 -3.78
CA GLY A 95 -4.51 17.77 -4.92
C GLY A 95 -5.92 17.19 -4.92
N CYS A 96 -6.19 16.14 -4.14
CA CYS A 96 -7.46 15.42 -4.14
C CYS A 96 -8.11 15.28 -2.76
N GLY A 97 -7.52 15.85 -1.71
CA GLY A 97 -8.11 15.86 -0.36
C GLY A 97 -7.98 14.55 0.42
N ALA A 98 -7.19 13.58 -0.04
CA ALA A 98 -6.89 12.40 0.79
C ALA A 98 -6.23 12.84 2.09
N VAL A 99 -6.51 12.15 3.19
CA VAL A 99 -5.90 12.46 4.50
C VAL A 99 -4.49 11.90 4.63
N GLY A 100 -4.11 10.95 3.77
CA GLY A 100 -2.77 10.38 3.75
C GLY A 100 -2.69 9.11 2.91
N VAL A 101 -1.76 8.23 3.27
CA VAL A 101 -1.48 6.98 2.56
C VAL A 101 -1.40 5.79 3.51
N GLN A 102 -1.93 4.65 3.08
CA GLN A 102 -1.62 3.35 3.68
C GLN A 102 -0.54 2.67 2.82
N SER A 103 0.71 2.97 3.18
CA SER A 103 1.89 2.84 2.31
C SER A 103 2.59 1.49 2.40
N VAL A 104 3.08 0.99 1.27
CA VAL A 104 4.04 -0.11 1.19
C VAL A 104 5.45 0.45 1.38
N ALA A 105 5.78 1.54 0.66
CA ALA A 105 7.10 2.15 0.64
C ALA A 105 7.57 2.69 2.02
N ALA A 106 6.64 3.03 2.92
CA ALA A 106 6.97 3.44 4.28
C ALA A 106 7.67 2.35 5.11
N ASN A 107 7.61 1.08 4.70
CA ASN A 107 8.42 0.02 5.30
C ASN A 107 9.92 0.18 4.99
N LEU A 108 10.26 0.86 3.89
CA LEU A 108 11.64 1.11 3.48
C LEU A 108 12.10 2.52 3.89
N VAL A 109 11.33 3.55 3.54
CA VAL A 109 11.72 4.96 3.70
C VAL A 109 10.69 5.76 4.53
N PRO A 110 10.45 5.38 5.80
CA PRO A 110 9.38 5.97 6.60
C PRO A 110 9.51 7.50 6.78
N GLY A 111 10.74 8.01 6.91
CA GLY A 111 11.02 9.44 7.02
C GLY A 111 10.57 10.23 5.79
N LEU A 112 10.94 9.75 4.59
CA LEU A 112 10.56 10.40 3.33
C LEU A 112 9.04 10.32 3.08
N MET A 113 8.41 9.18 3.40
CA MET A 113 6.95 9.06 3.28
C MET A 113 6.22 9.99 4.26
N ARG A 114 6.77 10.19 5.46
CA ARG A 114 6.24 11.17 6.42
C ARG A 114 6.38 12.59 5.86
N GLU A 115 7.56 12.97 5.39
CA GLU A 115 7.80 14.30 4.80
C GLU A 115 6.78 14.59 3.67
N LEU A 116 6.59 13.63 2.75
CA LEU A 116 5.62 13.73 1.66
C LEU A 116 4.18 13.99 2.13
N MET A 117 3.78 13.48 3.30
CA MET A 117 2.40 13.58 3.80
C MET A 117 2.16 14.79 4.71
N PHE A 118 3.21 15.34 5.32
CA PHE A 118 3.08 16.33 6.39
C PHE A 118 3.72 17.69 6.08
N GLU A 119 4.72 17.77 5.21
CA GLU A 119 5.49 19.02 4.99
C GLU A 119 5.02 19.84 3.78
N GLY A 120 3.85 19.50 3.24
CA GLY A 120 3.25 20.20 2.11
C GLY A 120 3.63 19.59 0.76
N LYS A 121 3.21 20.28 -0.30
CA LYS A 121 3.44 19.84 -1.68
C LYS A 121 4.93 19.94 -2.03
N ASN A 122 5.59 18.80 -2.21
CA ASN A 122 7.01 18.71 -2.57
C ASN A 122 7.19 17.82 -3.81
N GLY A 123 7.06 18.44 -4.99
CA GLY A 123 7.19 17.74 -6.27
C GLY A 123 8.59 17.20 -6.55
N ALA A 124 9.64 17.81 -5.98
CA ALA A 124 11.01 17.35 -6.11
C ALA A 124 11.24 16.05 -5.32
N LEU A 125 10.81 16.01 -4.05
CA LEU A 125 10.85 14.79 -3.25
C LEU A 125 9.98 13.69 -3.86
N ASN A 126 8.76 14.03 -4.31
CA ASN A 126 7.89 13.06 -4.97
C ASN A 126 8.60 12.42 -6.17
N SER A 127 9.22 13.23 -7.03
CA SER A 127 10.00 12.73 -8.18
C SER A 127 11.20 11.88 -7.74
N LYS A 128 11.88 12.22 -6.63
CA LYS A 128 13.01 11.45 -6.08
C LYS A 128 12.59 10.04 -5.65
N VAL A 129 11.37 9.86 -5.11
CA VAL A 129 10.90 8.55 -4.62
C VAL A 129 10.17 7.72 -5.68
N ILE A 130 9.74 8.31 -6.80
CA ILE A 130 9.05 7.57 -7.87
C ILE A 130 9.82 6.32 -8.35
N PRO A 131 11.15 6.36 -8.59
CA PRO A 131 11.88 5.17 -9.01
C PRO A 131 11.79 4.00 -8.02
N LEU A 132 11.80 4.29 -6.71
CA LEU A 132 11.60 3.27 -5.67
C LEU A 132 10.18 2.69 -5.72
N PHE A 133 9.16 3.53 -5.94
CA PHE A 133 7.79 3.05 -6.10
C PHE A 133 7.64 2.19 -7.35
N ASP A 134 8.23 2.60 -8.47
CA ASP A 134 8.16 1.82 -9.70
C ASP A 134 8.83 0.45 -9.52
N TRP A 135 9.98 0.39 -8.85
CA TRP A 135 10.66 -0.87 -8.50
C TRP A 135 9.84 -1.74 -7.55
N LEU A 136 9.27 -1.17 -6.48
CA LEU A 136 8.50 -1.90 -5.47
C LEU A 136 7.24 -2.60 -6.01
N PHE A 137 6.72 -2.14 -7.14
CA PHE A 137 5.46 -2.61 -7.71
C PHE A 137 5.65 -3.25 -9.10
N GLN A 138 6.89 -3.59 -9.51
CA GLN A 138 7.15 -4.36 -10.74
C GLN A 138 6.55 -5.77 -10.67
N GLU A 139 6.55 -6.37 -9.47
CA GLU A 139 5.86 -7.61 -9.17
C GLU A 139 4.75 -7.36 -8.13
N PRO A 140 3.73 -8.24 -8.04
CA PRO A 140 2.69 -8.12 -7.03
C PRO A 140 3.27 -8.03 -5.61
N VAL A 141 2.96 -6.92 -4.91
CA VAL A 141 3.26 -6.75 -3.47
C VAL A 141 2.77 -8.00 -2.71
N PRO A 142 3.61 -8.60 -1.83
CA PRO A 142 4.82 -8.02 -1.22
C PRO A 142 6.18 -8.51 -1.76
N ILE A 143 6.28 -9.07 -2.98
CA ILE A 143 7.52 -9.71 -3.47
C ILE A 143 8.76 -8.80 -3.40
N ALA A 144 8.68 -7.61 -4.02
CA ALA A 144 9.79 -6.66 -4.03
C ALA A 144 10.12 -6.14 -2.63
N LEU A 145 9.10 -5.84 -1.82
CA LEU A 145 9.29 -5.37 -0.44
C LEU A 145 10.03 -6.41 0.42
N ASN A 146 9.60 -7.68 0.36
CA ASN A 146 10.25 -8.76 1.09
C ASN A 146 11.71 -8.92 0.67
N THR A 147 11.98 -8.79 -0.63
CA THR A 147 13.35 -8.86 -1.16
C THR A 147 14.19 -7.69 -0.64
N ALA A 148 13.69 -6.46 -0.75
CA ALA A 148 14.38 -5.25 -0.30
C ALA A 148 14.70 -5.27 1.21
N LEU A 149 13.74 -5.68 2.05
CA LEU A 149 13.98 -5.76 3.49
C LEU A 149 15.03 -6.82 3.86
N ALA A 150 15.12 -7.92 3.09
CA ALA A 150 16.18 -8.90 3.24
C ALA A 150 17.53 -8.32 2.79
N GLN A 151 17.57 -7.59 1.67
CA GLN A 151 18.77 -6.88 1.18
C GLN A 151 19.28 -5.82 2.17
N LEU A 152 18.39 -5.17 2.93
CA LEU A 152 18.75 -4.24 4.01
C LEU A 152 19.14 -4.94 5.33
N GLY A 153 19.05 -6.27 5.37
CA GLY A 153 19.40 -7.07 6.55
C GLY A 153 18.49 -6.86 7.77
N VAL A 154 17.28 -6.34 7.58
CA VAL A 154 16.31 -6.11 8.68
C VAL A 154 15.32 -7.25 8.86
N ILE A 155 15.22 -8.14 7.87
CA ILE A 155 14.51 -9.42 7.98
C ILE A 155 15.39 -10.54 7.43
N LYS A 156 15.07 -11.79 7.80
CA LYS A 156 15.69 -12.96 7.17
C LYS A 156 15.20 -13.10 5.72
N PRO A 157 16.03 -13.59 4.78
CA PRO A 157 15.64 -13.87 3.39
C PRO A 157 14.74 -15.12 3.29
N VAL A 158 13.62 -15.12 3.99
CA VAL A 158 12.68 -16.26 4.08
C VAL A 158 11.34 -15.86 3.46
N PHE A 159 10.92 -16.61 2.45
CA PHE A 159 9.65 -16.42 1.76
C PHE A 159 8.69 -17.55 2.09
N ARG A 160 7.43 -17.17 2.35
CA ARG A 160 6.30 -18.10 2.35
C ARG A 160 5.74 -18.17 0.93
N LEU A 161 5.61 -19.38 0.39
CA LEU A 161 4.91 -19.57 -0.89
C LEU A 161 3.46 -19.03 -0.81
N PRO A 162 2.91 -18.46 -1.89
CA PRO A 162 3.39 -18.55 -3.28
C PRO A 162 4.43 -17.48 -3.69
N HIS A 163 4.92 -16.65 -2.77
CA HIS A 163 5.91 -15.62 -3.11
C HIS A 163 7.32 -16.22 -3.22
N VAL A 164 8.09 -15.69 -4.16
CA VAL A 164 9.52 -15.97 -4.37
C VAL A 164 10.27 -14.64 -4.47
N PRO A 165 11.57 -14.58 -4.13
CA PRO A 165 12.33 -13.32 -4.21
C PRO A 165 12.47 -12.82 -5.65
N LEU A 166 12.77 -11.53 -5.80
CA LEU A 166 13.13 -10.98 -7.11
C LEU A 166 14.47 -11.56 -7.60
N PRO A 167 14.64 -11.76 -8.92
CA PRO A 167 15.91 -12.16 -9.53
C PRO A 167 17.04 -11.16 -9.28
N VAL A 168 18.28 -11.65 -9.39
CA VAL A 168 19.50 -10.90 -9.03
C VAL A 168 19.63 -9.55 -9.73
N HIS A 169 19.22 -9.40 -10.99
CA HIS A 169 19.32 -8.13 -11.70
C HIS A 169 18.45 -7.04 -11.07
N GLN A 170 17.24 -7.37 -10.62
CA GLN A 170 16.37 -6.45 -9.90
C GLN A 170 16.88 -6.17 -8.47
N ARG A 171 17.59 -7.11 -7.85
CA ARG A 171 18.26 -6.88 -6.55
C ARG A 171 19.43 -5.89 -6.69
N ILE A 172 20.20 -5.97 -7.79
CA ILE A 172 21.24 -4.99 -8.12
C ILE A 172 20.63 -3.61 -8.36
N GLU A 173 19.50 -3.52 -9.08
CA GLU A 173 18.77 -2.26 -9.25
C GLU A 173 18.40 -1.62 -7.91
N PHE A 174 17.96 -2.42 -6.93
CA PHE A 174 17.64 -1.92 -5.59
C PHE A 174 18.86 -1.34 -4.86
N VAL A 175 20.03 -1.99 -4.94
CA VAL A 175 21.27 -1.44 -4.38
C VAL A 175 21.58 -0.07 -4.97
N ASN A 176 21.48 0.06 -6.29
CA ASN A 176 21.69 1.34 -6.98
C ASN A 176 20.65 2.41 -6.54
N LEU A 177 19.39 2.02 -6.33
CA LEU A 177 18.35 2.93 -5.81
C LEU A 177 18.70 3.43 -4.41
N VAL A 178 19.16 2.54 -3.53
CA VAL A 178 19.57 2.90 -2.16
C VAL A 178 20.74 3.88 -2.18
N GLU A 179 21.77 3.63 -2.98
CA GLU A 179 22.93 4.52 -3.13
C GLU A 179 22.52 5.91 -3.65
N ASN A 180 21.70 5.96 -4.69
CA ASN A 180 21.26 7.22 -5.30
C ASN A 180 20.33 8.03 -4.39
N MET A 181 19.48 7.35 -3.60
CA MET A 181 18.55 8.03 -2.72
C MET A 181 19.18 8.47 -1.40
N GLY A 182 20.20 7.76 -0.93
CA GLY A 182 20.84 7.92 0.37
C GLY A 182 20.43 6.81 1.33
N ARG A 183 21.38 5.94 1.73
CA ARG A 183 21.17 4.78 2.61
C ARG A 183 20.57 5.19 3.96
N GLU A 184 20.88 6.39 4.45
CA GLU A 184 20.40 6.97 5.70
C GLU A 184 18.87 7.15 5.75
N HIS A 185 18.20 7.16 4.60
CA HIS A 185 16.75 7.25 4.53
C HIS A 185 16.04 5.90 4.64
N PHE A 186 16.78 4.79 4.48
CA PHE A 186 16.24 3.44 4.54
C PHE A 186 16.31 2.87 5.95
N VAL A 187 15.38 1.97 6.28
CA VAL A 187 15.37 1.26 7.57
C VAL A 187 16.62 0.40 7.78
N GLY A 188 16.97 0.18 9.05
CA GLY A 188 18.14 -0.60 9.46
C GLY A 188 19.47 0.13 9.30
N GLU A 189 20.53 -0.45 9.85
CA GLU A 189 21.88 0.13 9.88
C GLU A 189 22.90 -0.64 9.02
N ASN A 190 22.57 -1.86 8.58
CA ASN A 190 23.47 -2.68 7.76
C ASN A 190 23.61 -2.09 6.35
N ASP A 191 24.78 -2.29 5.75
CA ASP A 191 24.99 -2.02 4.32
C ASP A 191 24.01 -2.86 3.50
N VAL A 192 23.47 -2.26 2.43
CA VAL A 192 22.58 -2.96 1.51
C VAL A 192 23.37 -4.01 0.74
N GLN A 193 22.83 -5.21 0.63
CA GLN A 193 23.46 -6.33 -0.09
C GLN A 193 22.62 -6.74 -1.29
N VAL A 194 23.26 -7.26 -2.34
CA VAL A 194 22.54 -7.85 -3.48
C VAL A 194 21.87 -9.16 -3.08
N LEU A 195 22.53 -9.96 -2.23
CA LEU A 195 22.20 -11.35 -1.90
C LEU A 195 22.31 -12.28 -3.12
N ASP A 196 22.79 -13.50 -2.90
CA ASP A 196 22.81 -14.58 -3.88
C ASP A 196 21.47 -15.34 -3.88
N ASP A 197 21.15 -16.06 -4.95
CA ASP A 197 19.89 -16.82 -5.01
C ASP A 197 19.84 -17.92 -3.93
N ASP A 198 21.00 -18.48 -3.57
CA ASP A 198 21.14 -19.51 -2.53
C ASP A 198 20.93 -18.97 -1.10
N ASP A 199 20.92 -17.64 -0.90
CA ASP A 199 20.62 -17.03 0.39
C ASP A 199 19.13 -17.15 0.75
N PHE A 200 18.26 -17.32 -0.25
CA PHE A 200 16.81 -17.30 -0.05
C PHE A 200 16.23 -18.67 0.29
N ILE A 201 15.44 -18.70 1.36
CA ILE A 201 14.70 -19.89 1.78
C ILE A 201 13.22 -19.72 1.41
N VAL A 202 12.73 -20.57 0.52
CA VAL A 202 11.32 -20.60 0.12
C VAL A 202 10.61 -21.77 0.80
N VAL A 203 9.63 -21.46 1.66
CA VAL A 203 8.94 -22.44 2.50
C VAL A 203 7.48 -22.59 2.06
N GLY A 204 7.08 -23.83 1.75
CA GLY A 204 5.69 -24.18 1.42
C GLY A 204 4.89 -24.82 2.55
N ARG A 205 5.55 -25.29 3.62
CA ARG A 205 4.93 -25.95 4.77
C ARG A 205 5.45 -25.27 6.03
N TYR A 206 4.65 -24.39 6.62
CA TYR A 206 4.99 -23.53 7.75
C TYR A 206 3.78 -23.31 8.67
#